data_AF-A0A4U2F4M9-F1
#
_entry.id   AF-A0A4U2F4M9-F1
#
_cell.length_a   1.000
_cell.length_b   1.000
_cell.length_c   1.000
_cell.angle_alpha   90.00
_cell.angle_beta   90.00
_cell.angle_gamma   90.00
#
_symmetry.space_group_name_H-M   'P 1'
#
loop_
_entity.id
_entity.type
_entity.pdbx_description
1 polymer ?
#
loop_
_entity_poly.entity_id
_entity_poly.type
_entity_poly.pdbx_seq_one_letter_code
_entity_poly.pdbx_strand_id
1 'polypeptide(L)'
;MYKTILLFCVVLPLTACSQKVKDFNATFDEAFFGSSDVELSKEYIQNLPYSSIYAEVNDQGKIFMVLAYVGENPQTGAEQLKWMSSDKAMIVTENGRVVQTLLLPYENLSGLAFQPLNTFSSGNNSSADSSAAFDVSANPGAQKWQAVYDWQPNYRFGYKANITRTYAGNETVETPLASIDTKKFQEKIQFPMLEQDITNEYWVDSKGKVVKTIQYLGPDMTRLELTVLKHYQSN
;
A
#
# COMPACT_ATOMS: atom_id res chain seq x y z
N MET A 1 -16.63 78.32 -24.21
CA MET A 1 -15.48 77.43 -24.54
C MET A 1 -15.12 76.67 -23.26
N TYR A 2 -15.58 75.43 -23.12
CA TYR A 2 -15.44 74.67 -21.88
C TYR A 2 -14.16 73.84 -21.89
N LYS A 3 -13.34 74.01 -20.83
CA LYS A 3 -12.09 73.28 -20.56
C LYS A 3 -12.43 71.86 -20.10
N THR A 4 -11.99 70.85 -20.85
CA THR A 4 -12.09 69.45 -20.44
C THR A 4 -10.89 69.09 -19.56
N ILE A 5 -11.17 68.71 -18.32
CA ILE A 5 -10.22 68.27 -17.29
C ILE A 5 -9.72 66.86 -17.64
N LEU A 6 -8.40 66.68 -17.70
CA LEU A 6 -7.74 65.40 -17.93
C LEU A 6 -7.63 64.66 -16.58
N LEU A 7 -8.44 63.62 -16.38
CA LEU A 7 -8.39 62.75 -15.20
C LEU A 7 -7.30 61.68 -15.40
N PHE A 8 -6.15 61.87 -14.73
CA PHE A 8 -5.05 60.91 -14.74
C PHE A 8 -5.39 59.73 -13.81
N CYS A 9 -5.88 58.63 -14.38
CA CYS A 9 -6.16 57.40 -13.65
C CYS A 9 -4.84 56.63 -13.46
N VAL A 10 -4.26 56.72 -12.26
CA VAL A 10 -3.07 55.98 -11.86
C VAL A 10 -3.45 54.51 -11.67
N VAL A 11 -3.03 53.66 -12.61
CA VAL A 11 -3.14 52.20 -12.50
C VAL A 11 -1.94 51.71 -11.68
N LEU A 12 -2.18 51.33 -10.43
CA LEU A 12 -1.21 50.63 -9.59
C LEU A 12 -1.22 49.13 -9.97
N PRO A 13 -0.10 48.54 -10.43
CA PRO A 13 0.01 47.09 -10.53
C PRO A 13 0.17 46.52 -9.12
N LEU A 14 -0.88 45.85 -8.63
CA LEU A 14 -0.78 44.96 -7.47
C LEU A 14 0.11 43.76 -7.87
N THR A 15 1.40 43.86 -7.58
CA THR A 15 2.30 42.69 -7.63
C THR A 15 2.01 41.84 -6.39
N ALA A 16 1.08 40.90 -6.54
CA ALA A 16 0.95 39.80 -5.60
C ALA A 16 2.21 38.92 -5.72
N CYS A 17 3.18 39.13 -4.83
CA CYS A 17 4.23 38.16 -4.60
C CYS A 17 3.59 36.90 -4.01
N SER A 18 3.28 35.92 -4.87
CA SER A 18 3.14 34.54 -4.44
C SER A 18 4.51 34.09 -3.92
N GLN A 19 4.73 34.22 -2.61
CA GLN A 19 5.84 33.51 -1.98
C GLN A 19 5.46 32.03 -2.00
N LYS A 20 6.02 31.35 -3.01
CA LYS A 20 6.02 29.90 -3.14
C LYS A 20 6.45 29.32 -1.80
N VAL A 21 5.59 28.51 -1.19
CA VAL A 21 5.98 27.50 -0.21
C VAL A 21 6.78 26.44 -0.96
N LYS A 22 8.00 26.78 -1.31
CA LYS A 22 9.08 25.87 -1.67
C LYS A 22 10.14 26.06 -0.60
N ASP A 23 10.93 25.03 -0.35
CA ASP A 23 12.07 25.03 0.58
C ASP A 23 11.83 24.38 1.95
N PHE A 24 10.91 23.41 2.02
CA PHE A 24 11.07 22.31 2.99
C PHE A 24 11.21 20.91 2.33
N ASN A 25 10.76 20.75 1.08
CA ASN A 25 10.92 19.49 0.33
C ASN A 25 12.21 19.38 -0.48
N ALA A 26 12.83 20.51 -0.84
CA ALA A 26 13.98 20.50 -1.75
C ALA A 26 15.23 19.82 -1.16
N THR A 27 15.39 19.84 0.17
CA THR A 27 16.49 19.13 0.85
C THR A 27 16.19 17.66 1.11
N PHE A 28 14.92 17.24 1.03
CA PHE A 28 14.53 15.83 1.12
C PHE A 28 14.70 15.09 -0.20
N ASP A 29 14.50 15.77 -1.34
CA ASP A 29 14.50 15.14 -2.67
C ASP A 29 15.91 14.75 -3.17
N GLU A 30 16.98 15.45 -2.77
CA GLU A 30 18.30 15.24 -3.38
C GLU A 30 19.14 14.10 -2.74
N ALA A 31 18.80 13.67 -1.52
CA ALA A 31 19.51 12.58 -0.84
C ALA A 31 18.90 11.19 -1.09
N PHE A 32 17.70 11.12 -1.66
CA PHE A 32 16.92 9.87 -1.79
C PHE A 32 16.82 9.32 -3.23
N PHE A 33 17.16 10.11 -4.24
CA PHE A 33 16.86 9.77 -5.65
C PHE A 33 18.09 9.66 -6.56
N GLY A 34 19.10 8.94 -6.09
CA GLY A 34 20.25 8.54 -6.91
C GLY A 34 20.35 7.02 -7.04
N SER A 35 19.68 6.44 -8.04
CA SER A 35 19.98 5.16 -8.72
C SER A 35 20.91 4.17 -7.98
N SER A 36 20.54 3.73 -6.78
CA SER A 36 21.18 2.66 -6.03
C SER A 36 20.30 2.31 -4.83
N ASP A 37 20.29 1.04 -4.47
CA ASP A 37 19.54 0.45 -3.37
C ASP A 37 19.57 1.36 -2.12
N VAL A 38 18.43 1.97 -1.76
CA VAL A 38 18.37 2.92 -0.64
C VAL A 38 18.33 2.13 0.67
N GLU A 39 19.46 1.57 1.07
CA GLU A 39 19.63 1.01 2.41
C GLU A 39 19.93 2.15 3.41
N LEU A 40 18.90 2.56 4.14
CA LEU A 40 18.99 3.54 5.20
C LEU A 40 19.70 2.90 6.39
N SER A 41 20.52 3.69 7.08
CA SER A 41 21.18 3.19 8.28
C SER A 41 20.16 2.84 9.37
N LYS A 42 20.51 1.86 10.20
CA LYS A 42 19.70 1.45 11.33
C LYS A 42 19.37 2.63 12.25
N GLU A 43 20.35 3.47 12.55
CA GLU A 43 20.20 4.65 13.41
C GLU A 43 19.22 5.66 12.82
N TYR A 44 19.24 5.83 11.49
CA TYR A 44 18.30 6.70 10.81
C TYR A 44 16.87 6.17 10.96
N ILE A 45 16.66 4.89 10.63
CA ILE A 45 15.34 4.24 10.70
C ILE A 45 14.77 4.29 12.14
N GLN A 46 15.60 4.06 13.16
CA GLN A 46 15.18 4.10 14.56
C GLN A 46 14.62 5.48 14.96
N ASN A 47 15.26 6.55 14.50
CA ASN A 47 14.93 7.93 14.85
C ASN A 47 13.80 8.53 14.01
N LEU A 48 13.28 7.81 13.01
CA LEU A 48 12.13 8.27 12.23
C LEU A 48 10.92 8.50 13.13
N PRO A 49 10.28 9.67 13.12
CA PRO A 49 9.08 9.91 13.94
C PRO A 49 7.81 9.29 13.32
N TYR A 50 7.89 8.71 12.14
CA TYR A 50 6.77 8.16 11.38
C TYR A 50 6.95 6.68 11.10
N SER A 51 5.83 5.98 10.90
CA SER A 51 5.82 4.60 10.38
C SER A 51 6.35 4.56 8.96
N SER A 52 7.06 3.50 8.61
CA SER A 52 7.71 3.37 7.31
C SER A 52 7.86 1.92 6.88
N ILE A 53 8.01 1.73 5.57
CA ILE A 53 8.25 0.44 4.91
C ILE A 53 9.33 0.60 3.83
N TYR A 54 9.94 -0.52 3.46
CA TYR A 54 10.51 -0.69 2.12
C TYR A 54 9.47 -1.34 1.21
N ALA A 55 9.40 -0.86 -0.02
CA ALA A 55 8.73 -1.50 -1.13
C ALA A 55 9.74 -1.83 -2.23
N GLU A 56 9.76 -3.05 -2.71
CA GLU A 56 10.57 -3.50 -3.84
C GLU A 56 9.63 -3.96 -4.96
N VAL A 57 9.87 -3.44 -6.16
CA VAL A 57 8.98 -3.60 -7.32
C VAL A 57 9.68 -4.48 -8.35
N ASN A 58 9.14 -5.64 -8.70
CA ASN A 58 9.70 -6.56 -9.70
C ASN A 58 11.19 -6.91 -9.47
N ASP A 59 11.60 -7.04 -8.21
CA ASP A 59 12.99 -7.32 -7.82
C ASP A 59 13.96 -6.19 -8.24
N GLN A 60 13.44 -4.95 -8.35
CA GLN A 60 14.19 -3.76 -8.77
C GLN A 60 14.39 -2.78 -7.61
N GLY A 61 15.27 -3.15 -6.68
CA GLY A 61 15.76 -2.26 -5.62
C GLY A 61 14.70 -1.80 -4.62
N LYS A 62 15.15 -1.27 -3.48
CA LYS A 62 14.26 -0.85 -2.39
C LYS A 62 13.87 0.61 -2.51
N ILE A 63 12.57 0.87 -2.43
CA ILE A 63 11.95 2.20 -2.33
C ILE A 63 11.54 2.42 -0.88
N PHE A 64 12.04 3.48 -0.25
CA PHE A 64 11.59 3.89 1.07
C PHE A 64 10.23 4.60 0.97
N MET A 65 9.24 4.15 1.75
CA MET A 65 7.91 4.76 1.81
C MET A 65 7.51 5.07 3.24
N VAL A 66 6.80 6.17 3.43
CA VAL A 66 6.28 6.61 4.73
C VAL A 66 4.77 6.47 4.80
N LEU A 67 4.23 6.27 6.01
CA LEU A 67 2.80 6.28 6.22
C LEU A 67 2.26 7.72 6.10
N ALA A 68 1.57 8.01 5.00
CA ALA A 68 1.02 9.34 4.72
C ALA A 68 -0.35 9.54 5.38
N TYR A 69 -1.16 8.47 5.48
CA TYR A 69 -2.51 8.55 6.02
C TYR A 69 -3.00 7.20 6.52
N VAL A 70 -3.81 7.23 7.58
CA VAL A 70 -4.58 6.09 8.09
C VAL A 70 -6.05 6.36 7.78
N GLY A 71 -6.64 5.51 6.94
CA GLY A 71 -8.04 5.56 6.57
C GLY A 71 -8.78 4.32 7.02
N GLU A 72 -10.01 4.19 6.55
CA GLU A 72 -10.89 3.07 6.83
C GLU A 72 -11.54 2.61 5.53
N ASN A 73 -11.64 1.30 5.35
CA ASN A 73 -12.40 0.70 4.28
C ASN A 73 -13.90 0.95 4.56
N PRO A 74 -14.62 1.71 3.72
CA PRO A 74 -16.00 2.09 4.02
C PRO A 74 -16.99 0.92 4.01
N GLN A 75 -16.62 -0.24 3.45
CA GLN A 75 -17.47 -1.42 3.40
C GLN A 75 -17.23 -2.36 4.58
N THR A 76 -15.98 -2.54 4.99
CA THR A 76 -15.59 -3.52 6.01
C THR A 76 -15.22 -2.91 7.36
N GLY A 77 -14.96 -1.59 7.40
CA GLY A 77 -14.41 -0.90 8.56
C GLY A 77 -12.92 -1.21 8.81
N ALA A 78 -12.25 -1.90 7.89
CA ALA A 78 -10.85 -2.28 8.05
C ALA A 78 -9.93 -1.06 8.00
N GLU A 79 -8.92 -1.01 8.86
CA GLU A 79 -7.90 0.03 8.84
C GLU A 79 -7.07 -0.05 7.55
N GLN A 80 -6.99 1.06 6.83
CA GLN A 80 -6.23 1.20 5.60
C GLN A 80 -5.01 2.10 5.82
N LEU A 81 -3.82 1.52 5.71
CA LEU A 81 -2.56 2.26 5.78
C LEU A 81 -2.15 2.70 4.36
N LYS A 82 -2.02 4.01 4.14
CA LYS A 82 -1.63 4.59 2.85
C LYS A 82 -0.17 5.00 2.88
N TRP A 83 0.67 4.18 2.27
CA TRP A 83 2.12 4.39 2.17
C TRP A 83 2.41 5.21 0.92
N MET A 84 3.25 6.23 1.05
CA MET A 84 3.63 7.12 -0.04
C MET A 84 5.15 7.20 -0.18
N SER A 85 5.64 7.06 -1.40
CA SER A 85 7.02 7.35 -1.78
C SER A 85 7.18 8.85 -2.07
N SER A 86 8.43 9.32 -2.13
CA SER A 86 8.72 10.72 -2.40
C SER A 86 8.32 11.17 -3.82
N ASP A 87 8.20 10.26 -4.79
CA ASP A 87 7.67 10.52 -6.13
C ASP A 87 6.13 10.39 -6.22
N LYS A 88 5.47 10.22 -5.06
CA LYS A 88 4.02 10.18 -4.86
C LYS A 88 3.34 8.90 -5.32
N ALA A 89 4.09 7.86 -5.68
CA ALA A 89 3.50 6.53 -5.79
C ALA A 89 2.91 6.11 -4.43
N MET A 90 1.77 5.43 -4.47
CA MET A 90 1.02 5.06 -3.27
C MET A 90 0.68 3.59 -3.28
N ILE A 91 0.86 2.95 -2.13
CA ILE A 91 0.40 1.59 -1.85
C ILE A 91 -0.53 1.67 -0.63
N VAL A 92 -1.74 1.14 -0.77
CA VAL A 92 -2.72 1.04 0.32
C VAL A 92 -2.76 -0.39 0.78
N THR A 93 -2.61 -0.59 2.09
CA THR A 93 -2.64 -1.93 2.69
C THR A 93 -3.66 -2.07 3.81
N GLU A 94 -4.27 -3.26 3.89
CA GLU A 94 -5.05 -3.72 5.05
C GLU A 94 -4.29 -4.88 5.71
N ASN A 95 -3.76 -4.67 6.91
CA ASN A 95 -2.84 -5.60 7.60
C ASN A 95 -1.79 -6.23 6.65
N GLY A 96 -1.06 -5.39 5.91
CA GLY A 96 -0.02 -5.82 4.96
C GLY A 96 -0.52 -6.28 3.58
N ARG A 97 -1.79 -6.67 3.41
CA ARG A 97 -2.35 -6.99 2.10
C ARG A 97 -2.45 -5.73 1.24
N VAL A 98 -1.92 -5.74 0.02
CA VAL A 98 -2.13 -4.64 -0.93
C VAL A 98 -3.58 -4.67 -1.44
N VAL A 99 -4.34 -3.61 -1.19
CA VAL A 99 -5.74 -3.48 -1.61
C VAL A 99 -5.94 -2.42 -2.70
N GLN A 100 -4.98 -1.51 -2.85
CA GLN A 100 -4.98 -0.48 -3.88
C GLN A 100 -3.58 0.05 -4.12
N THR A 101 -3.27 0.44 -5.36
CA THR A 101 -2.04 1.15 -5.71
C THR A 101 -2.34 2.35 -6.61
N LEU A 102 -1.51 3.39 -6.56
CA LEU A 102 -1.57 4.54 -7.45
C LEU A 102 -0.18 4.93 -7.95
N LEU A 103 -0.13 5.35 -9.21
CA LEU A 103 1.08 5.86 -9.88
C LEU A 103 2.26 4.88 -9.91
N LEU A 104 2.00 3.56 -9.83
CA LEU A 104 3.01 2.57 -10.18
C LEU A 104 3.31 2.58 -11.70
N PRO A 105 4.52 2.19 -12.13
CA PRO A 105 4.99 2.39 -13.51
C PRO A 105 4.21 1.66 -14.61
N TYR A 106 3.66 0.48 -14.32
CA TYR A 106 3.08 -0.42 -15.34
C TYR A 106 1.55 -0.50 -15.24
N GLU A 107 1.06 -0.99 -14.10
CA GLU A 107 -0.36 -1.11 -13.80
C GLU A 107 -0.60 -0.80 -12.34
N ASN A 108 -1.86 -0.60 -12.00
CA ASN A 108 -2.28 -0.40 -10.63
C ASN A 108 -3.48 -1.28 -10.30
N LEU A 109 -3.51 -1.76 -9.06
CA LEU A 109 -4.70 -2.30 -8.45
C LEU A 109 -5.61 -1.13 -8.08
N SER A 110 -6.70 -0.95 -8.84
CA SER A 110 -7.68 0.12 -8.60
C SER A 110 -8.53 -0.15 -7.37
N GLY A 111 -8.76 -1.42 -7.05
CA GLY A 111 -9.47 -1.83 -5.85
C GLY A 111 -9.50 -3.34 -5.69
N LEU A 112 -9.68 -3.75 -4.44
CA LEU A 112 -9.86 -5.15 -4.05
C LEU A 112 -11.05 -5.23 -3.10
N ALA A 113 -12.11 -5.90 -3.52
CA ALA A 113 -13.31 -6.08 -2.71
C ALA A 113 -13.44 -7.53 -2.23
N PHE A 114 -13.72 -7.73 -0.95
CA PHE A 114 -13.81 -9.06 -0.34
C PHE A 114 -15.26 -9.51 -0.18
N GLN A 115 -15.48 -10.81 -0.38
CA GLN A 115 -16.76 -11.45 -0.13
C GLN A 115 -16.55 -12.82 0.54
N PRO A 116 -17.36 -13.19 1.55
CA PRO A 116 -17.41 -14.56 2.05
C PRO A 116 -17.72 -15.56 0.92
N LEU A 117 -17.18 -16.78 1.01
CA LEU A 117 -17.27 -17.83 -0.02
C LEU A 117 -18.73 -18.21 -0.40
N ASN A 118 -19.72 -17.79 0.38
CA ASN A 118 -21.15 -18.09 0.19
C ASN A 118 -22.02 -16.89 -0.25
N THR A 119 -21.46 -15.69 -0.53
CA THR A 119 -22.28 -14.48 -0.78
C THR A 119 -22.38 -14.01 -2.25
N PHE A 120 -21.84 -14.74 -3.23
CA PHE A 120 -22.12 -14.41 -4.66
C PHE A 120 -23.53 -14.79 -5.12
N SER A 121 -24.36 -15.33 -4.22
CA SER A 121 -25.80 -15.44 -4.39
C SER A 121 -26.46 -14.27 -3.66
N SER A 122 -27.24 -13.49 -4.40
CA SER A 122 -27.96 -12.28 -3.95
C SER A 122 -28.54 -12.43 -2.54
N GLY A 123 -28.15 -11.55 -1.62
CA GLY A 123 -28.76 -11.45 -0.29
C GLY A 123 -27.80 -10.94 0.77
N ASN A 124 -27.98 -9.67 1.15
CA ASN A 124 -27.39 -8.96 2.27
C ASN A 124 -27.01 -9.88 3.45
N ASN A 125 -25.72 -10.13 3.66
CA ASN A 125 -25.16 -10.59 4.92
C ASN A 125 -23.68 -10.15 4.97
N SER A 126 -23.45 -8.98 5.55
CA SER A 126 -22.13 -8.49 5.95
C SER A 126 -21.65 -9.28 7.17
N SER A 127 -20.95 -10.39 6.95
CA SER A 127 -20.07 -10.95 7.98
C SER A 127 -18.72 -10.25 7.92
N ALA A 128 -18.16 -9.89 9.08
CA ALA A 128 -16.85 -9.26 9.19
C ALA A 128 -15.80 -10.01 8.37
N ASP A 129 -15.07 -9.24 7.56
CA ASP A 129 -14.07 -9.74 6.64
C ASP A 129 -12.96 -10.50 7.38
N SER A 130 -13.02 -11.83 7.35
CA SER A 130 -11.97 -12.69 7.93
C SER A 130 -10.70 -12.75 7.07
N SER A 131 -10.62 -12.02 5.95
CA SER A 131 -9.45 -12.02 5.05
C SER A 131 -8.24 -11.26 5.63
N ALA A 132 -8.48 -10.32 6.55
CA ALA A 132 -7.44 -9.48 7.15
C ALA A 132 -6.73 -10.12 8.36
N ALA A 133 -7.38 -11.06 9.04
CA ALA A 133 -6.83 -11.73 10.23
C ALA A 133 -6.07 -13.01 9.86
N PHE A 134 -4.89 -13.20 10.44
CA PHE A 134 -4.07 -14.40 10.31
C PHE A 134 -4.25 -15.29 11.54
N ASP A 135 -4.43 -16.60 11.32
CA ASP A 135 -4.47 -17.58 12.42
C ASP A 135 -3.06 -17.87 12.93
N VAL A 136 -2.61 -17.09 13.91
CA VAL A 136 -1.29 -17.26 14.54
C VAL A 136 -1.28 -18.27 15.69
N SER A 137 -2.30 -19.13 15.79
CA SER A 137 -2.36 -20.17 16.82
C SER A 137 -1.25 -21.22 16.66
N ALA A 138 -1.15 -22.13 17.64
CA ALA A 138 -0.17 -23.23 17.59
C ALA A 138 -0.36 -24.13 16.36
N ASN A 139 -1.61 -24.32 15.90
CA ASN A 139 -1.96 -25.15 14.75
C ASN A 139 -2.86 -24.36 13.78
N PRO A 140 -2.28 -23.49 12.94
CA PRO A 140 -3.06 -22.64 12.05
C PRO A 140 -3.92 -23.44 11.07
N GLY A 141 -5.21 -23.09 11.00
CA GLY A 141 -6.13 -23.65 10.02
C GLY A 141 -6.01 -22.99 8.64
N ALA A 142 -6.47 -23.69 7.59
CA ALA A 142 -6.60 -23.09 6.27
C ALA A 142 -7.79 -22.11 6.25
N GLN A 143 -7.60 -20.92 5.67
CA GLN A 143 -8.63 -19.90 5.50
C GLN A 143 -9.00 -19.76 4.03
N LYS A 144 -10.29 -19.55 3.73
CA LYS A 144 -10.80 -19.42 2.36
C LYS A 144 -11.80 -18.28 2.24
N TRP A 145 -11.70 -17.51 1.17
CA TRP A 145 -12.64 -16.43 0.84
C TRP A 145 -12.58 -16.14 -0.67
N GLN A 146 -13.38 -15.18 -1.12
CA GLN A 146 -13.36 -14.70 -2.49
C GLN A 146 -13.09 -13.21 -2.51
N ALA A 147 -12.50 -12.75 -3.61
CA ALA A 147 -12.28 -11.33 -3.85
C ALA A 147 -12.60 -10.96 -5.29
N VAL A 148 -12.80 -9.68 -5.53
CA VAL A 148 -12.96 -9.10 -6.86
C VAL A 148 -11.84 -8.09 -7.08
N TYR A 149 -11.07 -8.31 -8.14
CA TYR A 149 -9.95 -7.47 -8.54
C TYR A 149 -10.35 -6.53 -9.66
N ASP A 150 -9.96 -5.28 -9.48
CA ASP A 150 -10.13 -4.19 -10.43
C ASP A 150 -8.76 -3.58 -10.73
N TRP A 151 -8.39 -3.49 -12.00
CA TRP A 151 -7.10 -2.97 -12.44
C TRP A 151 -7.20 -1.85 -13.45
N GLN A 152 -6.17 -1.01 -13.44
CA GLN A 152 -5.88 -0.02 -14.47
C GLN A 152 -4.43 -0.19 -14.98
N PRO A 153 -4.12 0.19 -16.23
CA PRO A 153 -5.01 0.75 -17.24
C PRO A 153 -5.97 -0.29 -17.86
N ASN A 154 -6.79 0.16 -18.81
CA ASN A 154 -7.67 -0.67 -19.66
C ASN A 154 -8.99 -1.17 -19.03
N TYR A 155 -9.49 -0.52 -17.98
CA TYR A 155 -10.83 -0.77 -17.41
C TYR A 155 -11.10 -2.26 -17.11
N ARG A 156 -10.09 -2.95 -16.56
CA ARG A 156 -10.18 -4.39 -16.26
C ARG A 156 -10.87 -4.55 -14.91
N PHE A 157 -12.20 -4.69 -14.92
CA PHE A 157 -13.00 -4.76 -13.70
C PHE A 157 -13.72 -6.09 -13.51
N GLY A 158 -14.01 -6.44 -12.26
CA GLY A 158 -14.89 -7.55 -11.92
C GLY A 158 -14.23 -8.93 -11.94
N TYR A 159 -12.90 -9.01 -11.88
CA TYR A 159 -12.20 -10.29 -11.95
C TYR A 159 -12.28 -11.02 -10.61
N LYS A 160 -13.16 -12.04 -10.56
CA LYS A 160 -13.37 -12.85 -9.37
C LYS A 160 -12.20 -13.80 -9.13
N ALA A 161 -11.76 -13.85 -7.89
CA ALA A 161 -10.71 -14.74 -7.41
C ALA A 161 -11.20 -15.64 -6.28
N ASN A 162 -10.80 -16.91 -6.31
CA ASN A 162 -10.94 -17.83 -5.19
C ASN A 162 -9.62 -17.89 -4.45
N ILE A 163 -9.64 -17.66 -3.14
CA ILE A 163 -8.42 -17.51 -2.35
C ILE A 163 -8.37 -18.57 -1.26
N THR A 164 -7.22 -19.22 -1.12
CA THR A 164 -6.92 -20.14 -0.01
C THR A 164 -5.60 -19.75 0.61
N ARG A 165 -5.62 -19.45 1.91
CA ARG A 165 -4.42 -19.20 2.71
C ARG A 165 -4.10 -20.40 3.60
N THR A 166 -2.83 -20.81 3.59
CA THR A 166 -2.31 -21.89 4.41
C THR A 166 -1.02 -21.48 5.10
N TYR A 167 -0.82 -21.99 6.30
CA TYR A 167 0.45 -21.86 7.00
C TYR A 167 1.55 -22.67 6.30
N ALA A 168 2.72 -22.06 6.15
CA ALA A 168 3.85 -22.58 5.37
C ALA A 168 5.13 -22.78 6.19
N GLY A 169 5.05 -22.66 7.52
CA GLY A 169 6.18 -22.84 8.43
C GLY A 169 6.52 -21.59 9.22
N ASN A 170 7.48 -21.71 10.13
CA ASN A 170 8.06 -20.57 10.83
C ASN A 170 9.30 -20.10 10.08
N GLU A 171 9.49 -18.79 10.01
CA GLU A 171 10.65 -18.18 9.41
C GLU A 171 10.99 -16.91 10.19
N THR A 172 12.28 -16.67 10.42
CA THR A 172 12.74 -15.44 11.04
C THR A 172 12.99 -14.41 9.94
N VAL A 173 12.36 -13.24 10.06
CA VAL A 173 12.54 -12.13 9.13
C VAL A 173 13.55 -11.16 9.72
N GLU A 174 14.63 -10.94 8.97
CA GLU A 174 15.60 -9.89 9.27
C GLU A 174 15.12 -8.56 8.71
N THR A 175 14.97 -7.58 9.60
CA THR A 175 14.74 -6.18 9.24
C THR A 175 15.97 -5.36 9.62
N PRO A 176 16.16 -4.15 9.09
CA PRO A 176 17.24 -3.27 9.53
C PRO A 176 17.26 -3.02 11.05
N LEU A 177 16.10 -3.12 11.72
CA LEU A 177 15.98 -2.84 13.14
C LEU A 177 16.11 -4.08 14.03
N ALA A 178 15.56 -5.20 13.60
CA ALA A 178 15.36 -6.38 14.43
C ALA A 178 15.28 -7.67 13.60
N SER A 179 15.62 -8.77 14.26
CA SER A 179 15.31 -10.13 13.82
C SER A 179 13.98 -10.54 14.47
N ILE A 180 12.99 -10.92 13.66
CA ILE A 180 11.61 -11.14 14.13
C ILE A 180 11.17 -12.54 13.75
N ASP A 181 10.84 -13.37 14.76
CA ASP A 181 10.25 -14.68 14.54
C ASP A 181 8.82 -14.55 14.03
N THR A 182 8.53 -15.18 12.89
CA THR A 182 7.24 -15.07 12.22
C THR A 182 6.69 -16.44 11.83
N LYS A 183 5.37 -16.50 11.66
CA LYS A 183 4.68 -17.56 10.92
C LYS A 183 4.55 -17.10 9.47
N LYS A 184 5.04 -17.91 8.53
CA LYS A 184 4.86 -17.71 7.10
C LYS A 184 3.51 -18.29 6.67
N PHE A 185 2.77 -17.53 5.87
CA PHE A 185 1.55 -17.96 5.21
C PHE A 185 1.71 -17.81 3.71
N GLN A 186 1.22 -18.80 2.97
CA GLN A 186 1.06 -18.75 1.52
C GLN A 186 -0.40 -18.60 1.19
N GLU A 187 -0.70 -17.76 0.21
CA GLU A 187 -2.03 -17.46 -0.24
C GLU A 187 -2.12 -17.71 -1.74
N LYS A 188 -2.77 -18.81 -2.10
CA LYS A 188 -3.04 -19.16 -3.49
C LYS A 188 -4.32 -18.48 -3.95
N ILE A 189 -4.21 -17.70 -5.01
CA ILE A 189 -5.28 -16.88 -5.59
C ILE A 189 -5.51 -17.40 -7.00
N GLN A 190 -6.69 -17.94 -7.25
CA GLN A 190 -7.05 -18.53 -8.53
C GLN A 190 -8.09 -17.66 -9.23
N PHE A 191 -7.84 -17.32 -10.50
CA PHE A 191 -8.73 -16.51 -11.33
C PHE A 191 -9.36 -17.38 -12.41
N PRO A 192 -10.58 -17.93 -12.21
CA PRO A 192 -11.18 -18.89 -13.13
C PRO A 192 -11.38 -18.35 -14.55
N MET A 193 -11.73 -17.07 -14.68
CA MET A 193 -11.95 -16.42 -15.98
C MET A 193 -10.66 -16.24 -16.79
N LEU A 194 -9.51 -16.19 -16.12
CA LEU A 194 -8.20 -16.03 -16.75
C LEU A 194 -7.49 -17.37 -16.95
N GLU A 195 -7.98 -18.45 -16.32
CA GLU A 195 -7.29 -19.74 -16.23
C GLU A 195 -5.86 -19.61 -15.66
N GLN A 196 -5.67 -18.67 -14.75
CA GLN A 196 -4.38 -18.35 -14.14
C GLN A 196 -4.47 -18.31 -12.61
N ASP A 197 -3.32 -18.48 -11.95
CA ASP A 197 -3.16 -18.33 -10.53
C ASP A 197 -1.90 -17.55 -10.15
N ILE A 198 -1.94 -16.93 -8.98
CA ILE A 198 -0.78 -16.29 -8.33
C ILE A 198 -0.68 -16.81 -6.90
N THR A 199 0.51 -16.72 -6.32
CA THR A 199 0.75 -17.05 -4.92
C THR A 199 1.40 -15.87 -4.22
N ASN A 200 0.72 -15.36 -3.19
CA ASN A 200 1.25 -14.33 -2.30
C ASN A 200 1.81 -14.98 -1.03
N GLU A 201 2.78 -14.33 -0.41
CA GLU A 201 3.41 -14.77 0.82
C GLU A 201 3.39 -13.67 1.88
N TYR A 202 3.15 -14.06 3.13
CA TYR A 202 3.02 -13.15 4.28
C TYR A 202 3.80 -13.72 5.47
N TRP A 203 4.61 -12.88 6.12
CA TRP A 203 5.30 -13.20 7.35
C TRP A 203 4.67 -12.40 8.49
N VAL A 204 4.12 -13.11 9.47
CA VAL A 204 3.25 -12.55 10.51
C VAL A 204 3.85 -12.80 11.88
N ASP A 205 3.95 -11.75 12.69
CA ASP A 205 4.44 -11.85 14.06
C ASP A 205 3.43 -12.56 14.99
N SER A 206 3.85 -12.83 16.23
CA SER A 206 2.99 -13.50 17.23
C SER A 206 1.75 -12.68 17.63
N LYS A 207 1.67 -11.40 17.26
CA LYS A 207 0.53 -10.51 17.51
C LYS A 207 -0.43 -10.42 16.33
N GLY A 208 -0.16 -11.15 15.24
CA GLY A 208 -0.96 -11.10 14.01
C GLY A 208 -0.66 -9.91 13.10
N LYS A 209 0.41 -9.15 13.36
CA LYS A 209 0.85 -8.05 12.50
C LYS A 209 1.79 -8.58 11.42
N VAL A 210 1.56 -8.15 10.18
CA VAL A 210 2.43 -8.50 9.05
C VAL A 210 3.73 -7.70 9.12
N VAL A 211 4.85 -8.40 9.01
CA VAL A 211 6.22 -7.85 9.02
C VAL A 211 6.79 -7.73 7.60
N LYS A 212 6.51 -8.74 6.76
CA LYS A 212 6.96 -8.81 5.37
C LYS A 212 5.87 -9.41 4.50
N THR A 213 5.81 -8.99 3.23
CA THR A 213 4.97 -9.62 2.21
C THR A 213 5.69 -9.74 0.88
N ILE A 214 5.32 -10.73 0.09
CA ILE A 214 5.57 -10.80 -1.35
C ILE A 214 4.21 -11.00 -2.01
N GLN A 215 3.79 -10.07 -2.86
CA GLN A 215 2.45 -10.06 -3.43
C GLN A 215 2.52 -9.74 -4.92
N TYR A 216 1.61 -10.31 -5.70
CA TYR A 216 1.40 -9.95 -7.09
C TYR A 216 0.08 -9.19 -7.22
N LEU A 217 0.07 -8.10 -8.01
CA LEU A 217 -1.16 -7.33 -8.22
C LEU A 217 -2.22 -8.14 -8.99
N GLY A 218 -1.79 -9.11 -9.80
CA GLY A 218 -2.61 -10.01 -10.61
C GLY A 218 -1.71 -10.96 -11.41
N PRO A 219 -2.27 -11.89 -12.21
CA PRO A 219 -1.50 -12.76 -13.07
C PRO A 219 -0.62 -11.99 -14.07
N ASP A 220 0.66 -12.35 -14.16
CA ASP A 220 1.66 -11.68 -15.02
C ASP A 220 1.76 -10.15 -14.79
N MET A 221 1.46 -9.70 -13.57
CA MET A 221 1.56 -8.30 -13.16
C MET A 221 2.67 -8.08 -12.12
N THR A 222 2.85 -6.82 -11.75
CA THR A 222 3.86 -6.35 -10.81
C THR A 222 3.90 -7.18 -9.52
N ARG A 223 5.11 -7.66 -9.20
CA ARG A 223 5.50 -8.20 -7.89
C ARG A 223 5.86 -7.05 -6.96
N LEU A 224 5.26 -7.03 -5.78
CA LEU A 224 5.56 -6.10 -4.70
C LEU A 224 6.05 -6.89 -3.49
N GLU A 225 7.27 -6.60 -3.07
CA GLU A 225 7.80 -7.04 -1.79
C GLU A 225 7.78 -5.87 -0.81
N LEU A 226 7.05 -6.02 0.29
CA LEU A 226 6.93 -4.99 1.32
C LEU A 226 7.59 -5.48 2.60
N THR A 227 8.47 -4.67 3.19
CA THR A 227 9.10 -4.95 4.49
C THR A 227 8.84 -3.80 5.45
N VAL A 228 8.25 -4.08 6.60
CA VAL A 228 7.97 -3.05 7.60
C VAL A 228 9.25 -2.65 8.32
N LEU A 229 9.55 -1.35 8.31
CA LEU A 229 10.69 -0.77 9.01
C LEU A 229 10.28 -0.26 10.39
N LYS A 230 9.15 0.43 10.45
CA LYS A 230 8.56 0.93 11.70
C LYS A 230 7.06 0.76 11.65
N HIS A 231 6.52 -0.11 12.51
CA HIS A 231 5.10 -0.38 12.57
C HIS A 231 4.29 0.84 13.02
N TYR A 232 3.13 1.01 12.40
CA TYR A 232 2.08 1.86 12.93
C TYR A 232 1.58 1.34 14.28
N GLN A 233 1.43 2.28 15.21
CA GLN A 233 0.79 2.08 16.50
C GLN A 233 -0.37 3.07 16.55
N SER A 234 -1.59 2.55 16.67
CA SER A 234 -2.74 3.37 17.00
C SER A 234 -2.57 3.86 18.44
N ASN A 235 -2.72 5.17 18.67
CA ASN A 235 -2.60 5.77 20.00
C ASN A 235 -3.78 5.40 20.89
#